data_AF-A0A8T6HHB3-F1
#
_entry.id   AF-A0A8T6HHB3-F1
#
_cell.length_a   1.000
_cell.length_b   1.000
_cell.length_c   1.000
_cell.angle_alpha   90.00
_cell.angle_beta   90.00
_cell.angle_gamma   90.00
#
_symmetry.space_group_name_H-M   'P 1'
#
loop_
_entity.id
_entity.type
_entity.pdbx_description
1 polymer ?
#
loop_
_entity_poly.entity_id
_entity_poly.type
_entity_poly.pdbx_seq_one_letter_code
_entity_poly.pdbx_strand_id
1 'polypeptide(L)' 'MIWDTRPFLSHLGWIPDRSDRFWSDLGRWDAVADVRLRELVRGLAPFDIQMGGHSLVAGGLLAGIDQAWTRQELSG' A
#
# COMPACT_ATOMS: atom_id res chain seq x y z
N MET A 1 2.16 5.55 7.43
CA MET A 1 3.43 4.79 7.28
C MET A 1 3.46 4.18 5.88
N ILE A 2 4.62 3.99 5.24
CA ILE A 2 4.71 3.29 3.94
C ILE A 2 5.43 1.95 4.13
N TRP A 3 4.85 0.86 3.63
CA TRP A 3 5.38 -0.49 3.79
C TRP A 3 5.43 -1.25 2.46
N ASP A 4 6.63 -1.69 2.08
CA ASP A 4 6.79 -2.68 1.01
C ASP A 4 6.41 -4.07 1.53
N THR A 5 5.26 -4.57 1.11
CA THR A 5 4.70 -5.84 1.56
C THR A 5 5.25 -7.03 0.77
N ARG A 6 5.92 -6.82 -0.37
CA ARG A 6 6.29 -7.92 -1.29
C ARG A 6 7.30 -8.91 -0.68
N PRO A 7 8.37 -8.47 0.01
CA PRO A 7 9.27 -9.40 0.68
C PRO A 7 8.59 -10.19 1.80
N PHE A 8 7.68 -9.54 2.54
CA PHE A 8 6.92 -10.18 3.61
C PHE A 8 6.01 -11.29 3.09
N LEU A 9 5.23 -11.00 2.04
CA LEU A 9 4.35 -11.99 1.39
C LEU A 9 5.18 -13.14 0.80
N SER A 10 6.31 -12.84 0.16
CA SER A 10 7.21 -13.86 -0.39
C SER A 10 7.82 -14.77 0.70
N HIS A 11 8.22 -14.21 1.84
CA HIS A 11 8.77 -14.98 2.96
C HIS A 11 7.73 -15.96 3.53
N LEU A 12 6.46 -15.56 3.56
CA LEU A 12 5.35 -16.41 4.00
C LEU A 12 4.87 -17.41 2.92
N GLY A 13 5.46 -17.39 1.72
CA GLY A 13 5.01 -18.19 0.59
C GLY A 13 3.61 -17.80 0.10
N TRP A 14 3.15 -16.58 0.39
CA TRP A 14 1.87 -16.07 -0.09
C TRP A 14 2.08 -15.52 -1.49
N ILE A 15 1.37 -16.11 -2.45
CA ILE A 15 1.43 -15.73 -3.87
C ILE A 15 0.05 -15.21 -4.29
N PRO A 16 -0.43 -14.09 -3.71
CA PRO A 16 -1.71 -13.49 -4.11
C PRO A 16 -1.63 -13.07 -5.57
N ASP A 17 -2.75 -13.18 -6.27
CA ASP A 17 -2.81 -12.79 -7.67
C ASP A 17 -2.66 -11.27 -7.84
N ARG A 18 -2.66 -10.79 -9.10
CA ARG A 18 -2.50 -9.36 -9.37
C ARG A 18 -3.66 -8.53 -8.81
N SER A 19 -4.89 -9.04 -8.83
CA SER A 19 -6.09 -8.35 -8.37
C SER A 19 -6.05 -8.17 -6.86
N ASP A 20 -5.76 -9.24 -6.13
CA ASP A 20 -5.66 -9.23 -4.68
C ASP A 20 -4.56 -8.31 -4.18
N ARG A 21 -3.40 -8.30 -4.86
CA ARG A 21 -2.33 -7.35 -4.58
C ARG A 21 -2.76 -5.90 -4.80
N PHE A 22 -3.50 -5.64 -5.89
CA PHE A 22 -4.00 -4.30 -6.18
C PHE A 22 -4.97 -3.83 -5.10
N TRP A 23 -5.96 -4.66 -4.73
CA TRP A 23 -6.91 -4.32 -3.67
C TRP A 23 -6.25 -4.18 -2.31
N SER A 24 -5.25 -5.02 -1.97
CA SER A 24 -4.49 -4.88 -0.74
C SER A 24 -3.71 -3.59 -0.69
N ASP A 25 -3.05 -3.21 -1.79
CA ASP A 25 -2.25 -1.98 -1.86
C ASP A 25 -3.12 -0.71 -1.70
N LEU A 26 -4.41 -0.80 -2.06
CA LEU A 26 -5.43 0.25 -1.83
C LEU A 26 -6.09 0.20 -0.45
N GLY A 27 -5.74 -0.76 0.41
CA GLY A 27 -6.39 -0.95 1.71
C GLY A 27 -7.83 -1.49 1.63
N ARG A 28 -8.27 -1.94 0.44
CA ARG A 28 -9.63 -2.44 0.17
C ARG A 28 -9.77 -3.92 0.51
N TRP A 29 -9.70 -4.25 1.79
CA TRP A 29 -9.79 -5.62 2.29
C TRP A 29 -11.08 -6.33 1.83
N ASP A 30 -12.19 -5.59 1.68
CA ASP A 30 -13.49 -6.10 1.22
C ASP A 30 -13.45 -6.69 -0.19
N ALA A 31 -12.50 -6.25 -1.02
CA ALA A 31 -12.33 -6.69 -2.40
C ALA A 31 -11.22 -7.76 -2.59
N VAL A 32 -10.44 -8.07 -1.55
CA VAL A 32 -9.37 -9.08 -1.60
C VAL A 32 -9.99 -10.48 -1.48
N ALA A 33 -9.72 -11.38 -2.41
CA ALA A 33 -10.23 -12.76 -2.43
C ALA A 33 -9.46 -13.71 -1.49
N ASP A 34 -8.13 -13.66 -1.46
CA ASP A 34 -7.31 -14.46 -0.54
C ASP A 34 -7.61 -14.09 0.92
N VAL A 35 -8.06 -15.07 1.69
CA VAL A 35 -8.53 -14.88 3.07
C VAL A 35 -7.42 -14.37 3.99
N ARG A 36 -6.18 -14.85 3.81
CA ARG A 36 -5.06 -14.46 4.68
C ARG A 36 -4.64 -13.02 4.40
N LEU A 37 -4.57 -12.64 3.13
CA LEU A 37 -4.29 -11.27 2.74
C LEU A 37 -5.41 -10.32 3.15
N ARG A 38 -6.67 -10.72 3.01
CA ARG A 38 -7.84 -9.95 3.48
C ARG A 38 -7.74 -9.63 4.96
N GLU A 39 -7.47 -10.63 5.79
CA GLU A 39 -7.38 -10.43 7.24
C GLU A 39 -6.19 -9.56 7.63
N LEU A 40 -5.05 -9.70 6.95
CA LEU A 40 -3.91 -8.80 7.12
C LEU A 40 -4.31 -7.35 6.81
N VAL A 41 -4.87 -7.09 5.63
CA VAL A 41 -5.26 -5.73 5.21
C VAL A 41 -6.31 -5.14 6.16
N ARG A 42 -7.29 -5.94 6.59
CA ARG A 42 -8.32 -5.52 7.55
C ARG A 42 -7.71 -5.12 8.90
N GLY A 43 -6.74 -5.89 9.40
CA GLY A 43 -6.04 -5.60 10.65
C GLY A 43 -5.18 -4.33 10.59
N LEU A 44 -4.71 -3.96 9.39
CA LEU A 44 -3.88 -2.78 9.17
C LEU A 44 -4.69 -1.50 8.92
N ALA A 45 -5.99 -1.62 8.60
CA ALA A 45 -6.86 -0.48 8.28
C ALA A 45 -6.82 0.68 9.30
N PRO A 46 -6.70 0.46 10.63
CA PRO A 46 -6.64 1.55 11.60
C PRO A 46 -5.34 2.38 11.62
N PHE A 47 -4.27 1.91 10.96
CA PHE A 47 -2.91 2.45 11.13
C PHE A 47 -2.44 3.38 10.00
N ASP A 48 -3.30 3.69 9.03
CA ASP A 48 -2.99 4.55 7.86
C ASP A 48 -1.66 4.14 7.18
N ILE A 49 -1.60 2.87 6.80
CA ILE A 49 -0.44 2.24 6.18
C ILE A 49 -0.67 2.17 4.66
N GLN A 50 0.15 2.88 3.90
CA GLN A 50 0.24 2.70 2.45
C GLN A 50 1.05 1.43 2.17
N MET A 51 0.37 0.41 1.67
CA MET A 51 1.01 -0.84 1.24
C MET A 51 1.38 -0.77 -0.24
N GLY A 52 2.37 -1.57 -0.64
CA GLY A 52 2.74 -1.72 -2.05
C GLY A 52 3.95 -2.60 -2.24
N GLY A 53 4.40 -2.69 -3.50
CA GLY A 53 5.79 -3.04 -3.80
C GLY A 53 6.67 -1.80 -3.88
N HIS A 54 7.98 -1.98 -3.88
CA HIS A 54 8.98 -0.91 -3.99
C HIS A 54 8.62 0.23 -4.96
N SER A 55 8.18 -0.10 -6.18
CA SER A 55 7.81 0.91 -7.18
C SER A 55 6.56 1.71 -6.82
N LEU A 56 5.54 1.09 -6.21
CA LEU A 56 4.32 1.78 -5.79
C LEU A 56 4.59 2.66 -4.56
N VAL A 57 5.40 2.15 -3.62
CA VAL A 57 5.86 2.85 -2.42
C VAL A 57 6.69 4.08 -2.80
N ALA A 58 7.67 3.93 -3.68
CA ALA A 58 8.51 5.02 -4.16
C ALA A 58 7.71 6.08 -4.92
N GLY A 59 6.76 5.65 -5.78
CA GLY A 59 5.86 6.57 -6.48
C GLY A 59 4.95 7.36 -5.55
N GLY A 60 4.38 6.71 -4.52
CA GLY A 60 3.57 7.40 -3.50
C GLY A 60 4.36 8.44 -2.71
N LEU A 61 5.62 8.14 -2.36
CA LEU A 61 6.50 9.11 -1.70
C LEU A 61 6.80 10.31 -2.60
N LEU A 62 7.11 10.08 -3.88
CA LEU A 62 7.38 11.14 -4.84
C LEU A 62 6.15 12.06 -5.03
N ALA A 63 4.97 11.47 -5.21
CA ALA A 63 3.72 12.23 -5.31
C ALA A 63 3.42 13.05 -4.04
N GLY A 64 3.76 12.51 -2.86
CA GLY A 64 3.65 13.24 -1.59
C GLY A 64 4.60 14.44 -1.52
N ILE A 65 5.85 14.29 -1.99
CA ILE A 65 6.83 15.38 -2.06
C ILE A 65 6.36 16.47 -3.03
N ASP A 66 5.91 16.09 -4.22
CA ASP A 66 5.40 17.02 -5.23
C ASP A 66 4.24 17.86 -4.68
N GLN A 67 3.27 17.21 -4.01
CA GLN A 67 2.14 17.91 -3.37
C GLN A 67 2.57 18.88 -2.27
N ALA A 68 3.56 18.50 -1.45
CA ALA A 68 4.08 19.38 -0.41
C ALA A 68 4.75 20.62 -1.01
N TRP A 69 5.52 20.45 -2.08
CA TRP A 69 6.20 21.54 -2.78
C TRP A 69 5.22 22.50 -3.44
N THR A 70 4.22 21.98 -4.18
CA THR A 70 3.16 22.82 -4.79
C THR A 70 2.40 23.65 -3.74
N ARG A 71 2.10 23.08 -2.57
CA ARG A 71 1.45 23.83 -1.49
C ARG A 71 2.33 24.95 -0.93
N GLN A 72 3.64 24.72 -0.84
CA GLN A 72 4.57 25.74 -0.34
C GLN A 72 4.62 26.94 -1.29
N GLU A 73 4.71 26.71 -2.61
CA GLU A 73 4.72 27.76 -3.63
C GLU A 73 3.44 28.60 -3.65
N LEU A 74 2.29 28.01 -3.34
CA LEU A 74 0.99 28.71 -3.29
C LEU A 74 0.78 29.51 -1.99
N SER A 75 1.61 29.29 -0.97
CA SER A 75 1.52 29.94 0.34
C SER A 75 2.57 31.04 0.58
N GLY A 76 3.49 31.24 -0.38
CA GLY A 76 4.57 32.22 -0.36
C GLY A 76 4.28 33.48 -1.15
#